data_AF-A0A800DS55-F1
#
_entry.id   AF-A0A800DS55-F1
#
_cell.length_a   1.000
_cell.length_b   1.000
_cell.length_c   1.000
_cell.angle_alpha   90.00
_cell.angle_beta   90.00
_cell.angle_gamma   90.00
#
_symmetry.space_group_name_H-M   'P 1'
#
loop_
_entity.id
_entity.type
_entity.pdbx_description
1 polymer ?
#
loop_
_entity_poly.entity_id
_entity_poly.type
_entity_poly.pdbx_seq_one_letter_code
_entity_poly.pdbx_strand_id
1 'polypeptide(L)'
;MPITPRLVVELYADPYYRGRRVTLIDSVSDTAEVGANETTSSIKIYKGPGFNTAPNYKAIFYEHPKFRGRKLILSPGYYPNIHEIPYNFGDIISSVNLSPAANPTPPEYGAIPVIIEAFQDTDYQGQKSVILRDVSNMDDIGMDSVISSIRIYRGPHFPFNGCGIIFYENPNFEGNRMTIYLDNRQYRREIANLHGQERFGDIISSIKIAPMGNFNILIVIGDNSTTEPAILETLLLVEGSKFNYTTVKINSNPDNKGDPYNAVPLSSIELSEFDIIWFTWNAIGHDGEYFVEDAEDAIKNFVKKGGVVWASAMDDNNNEKPGQPWRGDWLPINRHPIEVKNSDDVNVEVTDSGKKTGIFTWPHKIDLNSLTTDDHWITRDRAYKVFARRQDNKDPISVQLRWGDGYYVTFAMDTRDAIKSQMSKTFMENILCYLASLAWQTSPRQPLKSRYNR
;
A
#
# COMPACT_ATOMS: atom_id res chain seq x y z
N MET A 1 -29.28 27.99 13.28
CA MET A 1 -28.56 28.38 12.04
C MET A 1 -29.05 27.47 10.92
N PRO A 2 -29.22 27.95 9.68
CA PRO A 2 -29.55 27.06 8.57
C PRO A 2 -28.39 26.08 8.37
N ILE A 3 -28.68 24.79 8.50
CA ILE A 3 -27.72 23.73 8.23
C ILE A 3 -27.37 23.84 6.76
N THR A 4 -26.12 24.17 6.46
CA THR A 4 -25.62 24.12 5.09
C THR A 4 -25.13 22.69 4.87
N PRO A 5 -25.89 21.83 4.16
CA PRO A 5 -25.54 20.42 4.06
C PRO A 5 -24.22 20.28 3.32
N ARG A 6 -23.34 19.42 3.84
CA ARG A 6 -22.05 19.13 3.21
C ARG A 6 -22.20 18.05 2.14
N LEU A 7 -23.11 17.10 2.34
CA LEU A 7 -23.49 16.09 1.38
C LEU A 7 -25.01 16.09 1.21
N VAL A 8 -25.47 15.74 0.01
CA VAL A 8 -26.86 15.36 -0.23
C VAL A 8 -26.83 13.95 -0.76
N VAL A 9 -27.42 13.01 -0.03
CA VAL A 9 -27.42 11.59 -0.36
C VAL A 9 -28.83 11.19 -0.80
N GLU A 10 -28.96 10.55 -1.94
CA GLU A 10 -30.21 9.94 -2.40
C GLU A 10 -30.08 8.42 -2.37
N LEU A 11 -30.97 7.77 -1.63
CA LEU A 11 -31.11 6.31 -1.55
C LEU A 11 -32.28 5.89 -2.43
N TYR A 12 -32.08 4.82 -3.19
CA TYR A 12 -33.06 4.29 -4.13
C TYR A 12 -33.32 2.82 -3.83
N ALA A 13 -34.60 2.43 -3.86
CA ALA A 13 -35.04 1.08 -3.53
C ALA A 13 -34.62 0.03 -4.56
N ASP A 14 -34.44 0.44 -5.82
CA ASP A 14 -34.05 -0.47 -6.91
C ASP A 14 -32.67 -0.08 -7.49
N PRO A 15 -31.99 -1.01 -8.19
CA PRO A 15 -30.81 -0.68 -9.00
C PRO A 15 -31.11 0.38 -10.08
N TYR A 16 -30.04 1.04 -10.52
CA TYR A 16 -30.02 2.10 -11.54
C TYR A 16 -30.93 3.29 -11.21
N TYR A 17 -31.00 3.66 -9.93
CA TYR A 17 -31.70 4.84 -9.41
C TYR A 17 -33.21 4.81 -9.64
N ARG A 18 -33.81 3.63 -9.51
CA ARG A 18 -35.24 3.40 -9.70
C ARG A 18 -35.93 3.13 -8.36
N GLY A 19 -37.25 3.02 -8.41
CA GLY A 19 -38.05 2.73 -7.23
C GLY A 19 -38.18 3.92 -6.27
N ARG A 20 -38.58 3.60 -5.04
CA ARG A 20 -38.77 4.59 -3.98
C ARG A 20 -37.44 5.29 -3.66
N ARG A 21 -37.48 6.62 -3.54
CA ARG A 21 -36.31 7.46 -3.25
C ARG A 21 -36.45 8.15 -1.89
N VAL A 22 -35.36 8.15 -1.12
CA VAL A 22 -35.20 8.93 0.12
C VAL A 22 -33.98 9.84 0.00
N THR A 23 -34.10 11.10 0.44
CA THR A 23 -33.00 12.07 0.40
C THR A 23 -32.55 12.41 1.82
N LEU A 24 -31.25 12.27 2.09
CA LEU A 24 -30.61 12.56 3.36
C LEU A 24 -29.66 13.74 3.23
N ILE A 25 -29.71 14.65 4.19
CA ILE A 25 -28.82 15.82 4.29
C ILE A 25 -28.05 15.87 5.62
N ASP A 26 -28.33 14.92 6.52
CA ASP A 26 -27.66 14.72 7.81
C ASP A 26 -27.58 13.21 8.11
N SER A 27 -26.84 12.84 9.16
CA SER A 27 -26.75 11.47 9.65
C SER A 27 -28.11 10.95 10.15
N VAL A 28 -28.40 9.68 9.86
CA VAL A 28 -29.62 8.97 10.28
C VAL A 28 -29.20 7.71 11.04
N SER A 29 -29.53 7.63 12.33
CA SER A 29 -29.20 6.49 13.17
C SER A 29 -30.06 5.25 12.94
N ASP A 30 -31.21 5.39 12.28
CA ASP A 30 -32.09 4.28 11.93
C ASP A 30 -32.84 4.62 10.63
N THR A 31 -32.56 3.90 9.54
CA THR A 31 -33.19 4.19 8.23
C THR A 31 -34.67 3.79 8.18
N ALA A 32 -35.20 3.08 9.18
CA ALA A 32 -36.63 2.82 9.29
C ALA A 32 -37.42 4.12 9.50
N GLU A 33 -36.84 5.08 10.22
CA GLU A 33 -37.44 6.40 10.49
C GLU A 33 -37.67 7.22 9.21
N VAL A 34 -36.89 6.94 8.16
CA VAL A 34 -36.99 7.61 6.86
C VAL A 34 -37.55 6.70 5.75
N GLY A 35 -37.97 5.48 6.11
CA GLY A 35 -38.57 4.51 5.19
C GLY A 35 -37.62 3.96 4.13
N ALA A 36 -36.34 3.77 4.48
CA ALA A 36 -35.30 3.21 3.62
C ALA A 36 -34.55 2.00 4.26
N ASN A 37 -35.12 1.42 5.33
CA ASN A 37 -34.50 0.31 6.05
C ASN A 37 -34.43 -0.94 5.20
N GLU A 38 -33.23 -1.49 5.01
CA GLU A 38 -33.01 -2.78 4.36
C GLU A 38 -33.69 -2.88 2.97
N THR A 39 -33.73 -1.76 2.24
CA THR A 39 -34.32 -1.71 0.90
C THR A 39 -33.43 -0.99 -0.11
N THR A 40 -32.25 -0.50 0.29
CA THR A 40 -31.47 0.39 -0.58
C THR A 40 -30.60 -0.41 -1.54
N SER A 41 -30.87 -0.27 -2.84
CA SER A 41 -30.16 -0.98 -3.92
C SER A 41 -29.25 -0.08 -4.77
N SER A 42 -29.48 1.23 -4.79
CA SER A 42 -28.60 2.20 -5.49
C SER A 42 -28.55 3.56 -4.81
N ILE A 43 -27.46 4.30 -5.01
CA ILE A 43 -27.14 5.50 -4.21
C ILE A 43 -26.58 6.61 -5.10
N LYS A 44 -27.00 7.86 -4.89
CA LYS A 44 -26.32 9.06 -5.41
C LYS A 44 -25.84 9.94 -4.27
N ILE A 45 -24.64 10.48 -4.39
CA ILE A 45 -24.05 11.36 -3.37
C ILE A 45 -23.55 12.63 -4.05
N TYR A 46 -24.19 13.74 -3.73
CA TYR A 46 -23.85 15.07 -4.26
C TYR A 46 -23.03 15.84 -3.23
N LYS A 47 -22.12 16.69 -3.73
CA LYS A 47 -21.48 17.72 -2.92
C LYS A 47 -22.53 18.79 -2.58
N GLY A 48 -22.81 18.97 -1.30
CA GLY A 48 -23.67 20.05 -0.83
C GLY A 48 -22.93 21.39 -0.80
N PRO A 49 -23.63 22.51 -0.58
CA PRO A 49 -23.02 23.85 -0.59
C PRO A 49 -21.91 24.03 0.46
N GLY A 50 -21.93 23.24 1.53
CA GLY A 50 -20.91 23.27 2.60
C GLY A 50 -19.66 22.43 2.32
N PHE A 51 -19.63 21.65 1.23
CA PHE A 51 -18.59 20.64 0.98
C PHE A 51 -17.17 21.23 0.91
N ASN A 52 -17.00 22.42 0.32
CA ASN A 52 -15.69 23.05 0.11
C ASN A 52 -14.96 23.38 1.43
N THR A 53 -15.68 23.50 2.55
CA THR A 53 -15.10 23.75 3.87
C THR A 53 -14.54 22.49 4.55
N ALA A 54 -14.86 21.30 4.02
CA ALA A 54 -14.42 20.01 4.54
C ALA A 54 -14.41 18.95 3.40
N PRO A 55 -13.43 18.99 2.48
CA PRO A 55 -13.41 18.17 1.26
C PRO A 55 -13.33 16.64 1.51
N ASN A 56 -13.11 16.23 2.76
CA ASN A 56 -13.02 14.83 3.19
C ASN A 56 -14.33 14.27 3.77
N TYR A 57 -15.46 14.99 3.63
CA TYR A 57 -16.77 14.48 4.03
C TYR A 57 -17.19 13.27 3.18
N LYS A 58 -17.64 12.19 3.82
CA LYS A 58 -18.11 10.95 3.19
C LYS A 58 -19.44 10.50 3.79
N ALA A 59 -20.17 9.65 3.06
CA ALA A 59 -21.31 8.92 3.62
C ALA A 59 -20.85 7.51 4.03
N ILE A 60 -21.19 7.11 5.24
CA ILE A 60 -20.91 5.77 5.78
C ILE A 60 -22.25 5.07 6.02
N PHE A 61 -22.49 3.98 5.31
CA PHE A 61 -23.66 3.14 5.41
C PHE A 61 -23.33 1.95 6.31
N TYR A 62 -24.27 1.59 7.18
CA TYR A 62 -24.09 0.54 8.18
C TYR A 62 -25.19 -0.50 8.06
N GLU A 63 -24.82 -1.75 8.25
CA GLU A 63 -25.70 -2.91 8.22
C GLU A 63 -26.74 -2.89 9.35
N HIS A 64 -26.40 -2.30 10.50
CA HIS A 64 -27.29 -2.24 11.66
C HIS A 64 -27.61 -0.80 12.08
N PRO A 65 -28.72 -0.59 12.80
CA PRO A 65 -29.03 0.70 13.40
C PRO A 65 -27.93 1.17 14.36
N LYS A 66 -27.90 2.48 14.62
CA LYS A 66 -26.97 3.17 15.52
C LYS A 66 -25.50 3.00 15.11
N PHE A 67 -25.23 2.96 13.81
CA PHE A 67 -23.90 2.95 13.20
C PHE A 67 -23.07 1.70 13.55
N ARG A 68 -23.69 0.51 13.45
CA ARG A 68 -23.10 -0.78 13.83
C ARG A 68 -23.05 -1.76 12.66
N GLY A 69 -22.31 -2.85 12.81
CA GLY A 69 -22.20 -3.91 11.81
C GLY A 69 -21.19 -3.60 10.70
N ARG A 70 -21.30 -4.30 9.57
CA ARG A 70 -20.48 -4.01 8.39
C ARG A 70 -20.73 -2.59 7.91
N LYS A 71 -19.72 -1.99 7.26
CA LYS A 71 -19.78 -0.63 6.77
C LYS A 71 -19.45 -0.55 5.28
N LEU A 72 -20.23 0.24 4.56
CA LEU A 72 -19.93 0.69 3.20
C LEU A 72 -19.68 2.18 3.25
N ILE A 73 -18.50 2.62 2.84
CA ILE A 73 -18.14 4.05 2.84
C ILE A 73 -18.15 4.48 1.39
N LEU A 74 -18.78 5.62 1.08
CA LEU A 74 -18.86 6.14 -0.28
C LEU A 74 -18.51 7.63 -0.32
N SER A 75 -17.86 8.03 -1.41
CA SER A 75 -17.55 9.43 -1.72
C SER A 75 -18.70 10.07 -2.49
N PRO A 76 -18.72 11.41 -2.71
CA PRO A 76 -19.56 11.98 -3.73
C PRO A 76 -19.39 11.25 -5.07
N GLY A 77 -20.50 10.81 -5.66
CA GLY A 77 -20.49 9.87 -6.77
C GLY A 77 -21.86 9.23 -7.04
N TYR A 78 -21.88 8.31 -8.00
CA TYR A 78 -23.07 7.64 -8.50
C TYR A 78 -22.86 6.13 -8.43
N TYR A 79 -23.69 5.43 -7.66
CA TYR A 79 -23.56 4.02 -7.32
C TYR A 79 -24.79 3.26 -7.80
N PRO A 80 -24.80 2.79 -9.05
CA PRO A 80 -26.00 2.31 -9.71
C PRO A 80 -26.48 0.96 -9.19
N ASN A 81 -25.61 0.15 -8.58
CA ASN A 81 -26.01 -1.11 -7.96
C ASN A 81 -25.03 -1.45 -6.83
N ILE A 82 -25.50 -1.50 -5.59
CA ILE A 82 -24.66 -1.84 -4.42
C ILE A 82 -24.75 -3.31 -4.01
N HIS A 83 -25.54 -4.11 -4.73
CA HIS A 83 -25.53 -5.57 -4.65
C HIS A 83 -24.33 -6.16 -5.37
N GLU A 84 -23.83 -5.46 -6.38
CA GLU A 84 -22.70 -5.90 -7.17
C GLU A 84 -21.37 -5.62 -6.47
N ILE A 85 -20.38 -6.44 -6.77
CA ILE A 85 -19.00 -6.23 -6.36
C ILE A 85 -18.51 -4.95 -7.07
N PRO A 86 -17.86 -4.00 -6.36
CA PRO A 86 -17.14 -4.20 -5.10
C PRO A 86 -17.87 -3.79 -3.82
N TYR A 87 -19.17 -3.53 -3.87
CA TYR A 87 -19.91 -3.06 -2.70
C TYR A 87 -20.40 -4.23 -1.86
N ASN A 88 -21.00 -5.24 -2.51
CA ASN A 88 -21.59 -6.44 -1.88
C ASN A 88 -22.29 -6.14 -0.55
N PHE A 89 -23.03 -5.03 -0.52
CA PHE A 89 -23.71 -4.53 0.67
C PHE A 89 -25.20 -4.79 0.51
N GLY A 90 -25.75 -4.48 -0.68
CA GLY A 90 -27.15 -4.73 -1.00
C GLY A 90 -28.13 -4.05 -0.05
N ASP A 91 -29.30 -4.67 0.10
CA ASP A 91 -30.45 -4.15 0.83
C ASP A 91 -30.36 -4.38 2.35
N ILE A 92 -29.20 -4.13 2.96
CA ILE A 92 -28.99 -4.31 4.42
C ILE A 92 -28.75 -3.00 5.16
N ILE A 93 -28.84 -1.85 4.48
CA ILE A 93 -28.53 -0.54 5.07
C ILE A 93 -29.59 -0.16 6.12
N SER A 94 -29.14 -0.06 7.37
CA SER A 94 -29.98 0.25 8.54
C SER A 94 -29.59 1.56 9.25
N SER A 95 -28.42 2.14 8.96
CA SER A 95 -28.08 3.52 9.39
C SER A 95 -27.04 4.19 8.48
N VAL A 96 -27.03 5.53 8.46
CA VAL A 96 -26.16 6.35 7.58
C VAL A 96 -25.50 7.48 8.36
N ASN A 97 -24.18 7.57 8.36
CA ASN A 97 -23.43 8.65 9.00
C ASN A 97 -22.74 9.55 7.96
N LEU A 98 -22.96 10.86 8.05
CA LEU A 98 -22.30 11.89 7.24
C LEU A 98 -21.24 12.61 8.08
N SER A 99 -19.99 12.19 7.97
CA SER A 99 -18.91 12.71 8.81
C SER A 99 -17.64 13.02 7.99
N PRO A 100 -16.78 13.94 8.46
CA PRO A 100 -15.43 14.03 7.93
C PRO A 100 -14.73 12.73 8.34
N ALA A 101 -14.36 11.90 7.38
CA ALA A 101 -13.85 10.58 7.68
C ALA A 101 -12.53 10.68 8.47
N ALA A 102 -12.60 10.54 9.80
CA ALA A 102 -11.46 10.26 10.66
C ALA A 102 -11.18 8.75 10.62
N ASN A 103 -10.76 8.26 9.45
CA ASN A 103 -10.34 6.88 9.13
C ASN A 103 -11.40 5.75 9.19
N PRO A 104 -11.22 4.67 8.40
CA PRO A 104 -10.61 4.60 7.09
C PRO A 104 -11.63 5.01 6.01
N THR A 105 -11.12 5.60 4.93
CA THR A 105 -11.73 5.84 3.62
C THR A 105 -12.48 4.57 3.13
N PRO A 106 -13.42 4.65 2.15
CA PRO A 106 -13.73 3.48 1.31
C PRO A 106 -12.42 2.84 0.82
N PRO A 107 -12.42 1.61 0.26
CA PRO A 107 -11.28 1.22 -0.56
C PRO A 107 -11.08 2.36 -1.56
N GLU A 108 -9.98 3.11 -1.43
CA GLU A 108 -9.45 3.78 -2.59
C GLU A 108 -9.09 2.61 -3.49
N TYR A 109 -10.00 2.26 -4.41
CA TYR A 109 -9.69 1.24 -5.41
C TYR A 109 -8.48 1.64 -6.24
N GLY A 110 -7.98 2.88 -6.07
CA GLY A 110 -6.77 3.44 -6.65
C GLY A 110 -6.70 3.02 -8.10
N ALA A 111 -5.52 2.59 -8.54
CA ALA A 111 -5.44 1.92 -9.81
C ALA A 111 -6.05 0.50 -9.71
N ILE A 112 -6.98 0.20 -10.62
CA ILE A 112 -7.51 -1.15 -10.88
C ILE A 112 -6.85 -1.66 -12.15
N PRO A 113 -5.77 -2.44 -12.05
CA PRO A 113 -5.08 -2.95 -13.22
C PRO A 113 -5.83 -4.09 -13.89
N VAL A 114 -6.45 -4.98 -13.13
CA VAL A 114 -7.21 -6.15 -13.61
C VAL A 114 -8.49 -6.34 -12.80
N ILE A 115 -9.42 -7.06 -13.41
CA ILE A 115 -10.65 -7.55 -12.79
C ILE A 115 -10.60 -9.06 -12.90
N ILE A 116 -10.52 -9.76 -11.77
CA ILE A 116 -10.46 -11.22 -11.71
C ILE A 116 -11.80 -11.71 -11.17
N GLU A 117 -12.53 -12.46 -11.98
CA GLU A 117 -13.69 -13.22 -11.55
C GLU A 117 -13.24 -14.64 -11.19
N ALA A 118 -13.40 -15.03 -9.93
CA ALA A 118 -13.12 -16.37 -9.44
C ALA A 118 -14.44 -17.09 -9.17
N PHE A 119 -14.50 -18.37 -9.53
CA PHE A 119 -15.69 -19.22 -9.44
C PHE A 119 -15.37 -20.52 -8.74
N GLN A 120 -16.28 -20.95 -7.85
CA GLN A 120 -16.12 -22.17 -7.07
C GLN A 120 -16.16 -23.42 -7.96
N ASP A 121 -17.00 -23.42 -8.99
CA ASP A 121 -17.17 -24.56 -9.90
C ASP A 121 -16.48 -24.33 -11.25
N THR A 122 -16.34 -25.41 -12.03
CA THR A 122 -15.87 -25.34 -13.41
C THR A 122 -16.86 -24.60 -14.31
N ASP A 123 -16.40 -24.18 -15.48
CA ASP A 123 -17.20 -23.52 -16.51
C ASP A 123 -17.95 -22.27 -16.01
N TYR A 124 -17.32 -21.56 -15.05
CA TYR A 124 -17.76 -20.27 -14.51
C TYR A 124 -19.11 -20.34 -13.78
N GLN A 125 -19.35 -21.44 -13.06
CA GLN A 125 -20.55 -21.69 -12.27
C GLN A 125 -20.29 -21.56 -10.77
N GLY A 126 -21.35 -21.70 -9.97
CA GLY A 126 -21.26 -21.69 -8.51
C GLY A 126 -21.07 -20.30 -7.92
N GLN A 127 -20.56 -20.24 -6.69
CA GLN A 127 -20.27 -18.99 -6.01
C GLN A 127 -19.19 -18.21 -6.77
N LYS A 128 -19.43 -16.91 -7.00
CA LYS A 128 -18.54 -16.00 -7.72
C LYS A 128 -18.03 -14.91 -6.78
N SER A 129 -16.74 -14.61 -6.86
CA SER A 129 -16.15 -13.38 -6.33
C SER A 129 -15.41 -12.59 -7.39
N VAL A 130 -15.34 -11.27 -7.21
CA VAL A 130 -14.54 -10.37 -8.06
C VAL A 130 -13.43 -9.74 -7.24
N ILE A 131 -12.20 -9.95 -7.69
CA ILE A 131 -10.97 -9.49 -7.07
C ILE A 131 -10.37 -8.38 -7.93
N LEU A 132 -10.06 -7.25 -7.28
CA LEU A 132 -9.55 -6.04 -7.93
C LEU A 132 -8.15 -5.64 -7.41
N ARG A 133 -7.69 -6.28 -6.34
CA ARG A 133 -6.47 -5.98 -5.57
C ARG A 133 -5.88 -7.29 -5.03
N ASP A 134 -4.70 -7.21 -4.45
CA ASP A 134 -4.15 -8.30 -3.64
C ASP A 134 -5.16 -8.74 -2.57
N VAL A 135 -5.31 -10.06 -2.42
CA VAL A 135 -6.12 -10.71 -1.41
C VAL A 135 -5.21 -11.67 -0.65
N SER A 136 -4.88 -11.33 0.60
CA SER A 136 -4.01 -12.16 1.43
C SER A 136 -4.72 -13.39 2.00
N ASN A 137 -6.05 -13.35 2.13
CA ASN A 137 -6.85 -14.50 2.50
C ASN A 137 -8.21 -14.40 1.79
N MET A 138 -8.61 -15.45 1.06
CA MET A 138 -9.90 -15.48 0.36
C MET A 138 -11.09 -15.42 1.32
N ASP A 139 -10.94 -15.89 2.56
CA ASP A 139 -11.97 -15.76 3.60
C ASP A 139 -12.32 -14.29 3.87
N ASP A 140 -11.35 -13.36 3.75
CA ASP A 140 -11.57 -11.93 3.98
C ASP A 140 -12.56 -11.33 2.97
N ILE A 141 -12.76 -11.99 1.82
CA ILE A 141 -13.72 -11.58 0.78
C ILE A 141 -14.94 -12.52 0.71
N GLY A 142 -15.12 -13.40 1.69
CA GLY A 142 -16.27 -14.29 1.80
C GLY A 142 -16.30 -15.40 0.77
N MET A 143 -15.13 -15.82 0.28
CA MET A 143 -14.97 -16.94 -0.64
C MET A 143 -14.13 -18.02 0.02
N ASP A 144 -14.51 -19.28 -0.15
CA ASP A 144 -13.65 -20.39 0.27
C ASP A 144 -12.43 -20.51 -0.66
N SER A 145 -11.50 -21.39 -0.30
CA SER A 145 -10.29 -21.60 -1.09
C SER A 145 -10.50 -22.47 -2.32
N VAL A 146 -11.71 -22.98 -2.59
CA VAL A 146 -11.97 -23.90 -3.70
C VAL A 146 -12.36 -23.08 -4.93
N ILE A 147 -11.41 -22.84 -5.82
CA ILE A 147 -11.58 -22.07 -7.06
C ILE A 147 -11.32 -22.98 -8.25
N SER A 148 -12.38 -23.33 -8.96
CA SER A 148 -12.30 -24.29 -10.08
C SER A 148 -12.31 -23.62 -11.46
N SER A 149 -12.70 -22.35 -11.58
CA SER A 149 -12.56 -21.58 -12.81
C SER A 149 -12.37 -20.08 -12.59
N ILE A 150 -11.71 -19.41 -13.54
CA ILE A 150 -11.37 -17.98 -13.43
C ILE A 150 -11.51 -17.25 -14.76
N ARG A 151 -11.92 -15.98 -14.70
CA ARG A 151 -11.84 -15.03 -15.81
C ARG A 151 -11.09 -13.78 -15.38
N ILE A 152 -10.06 -13.42 -16.12
CA ILE A 152 -9.24 -12.24 -15.85
C ILE A 152 -9.44 -11.28 -17.00
N TYR A 153 -9.85 -10.06 -16.67
CA TYR A 153 -10.03 -8.96 -17.60
C TYR A 153 -9.08 -7.83 -17.28
N ARG A 154 -8.78 -7.02 -18.29
CA ARG A 154 -8.15 -5.72 -18.05
C ARG A 154 -9.06 -4.84 -17.21
N GLY A 155 -8.48 -4.21 -16.20
CA GLY A 155 -9.10 -3.12 -15.49
C GLY A 155 -8.93 -1.80 -16.24
N PRO A 156 -9.63 -0.74 -15.80
CA PRO A 156 -9.53 0.60 -16.40
C PRO A 156 -8.11 1.19 -16.34
N HIS A 157 -7.28 0.70 -15.41
CA HIS A 157 -5.89 1.11 -15.26
C HIS A 157 -4.95 -0.02 -15.72
N PHE A 158 -5.27 -0.80 -16.74
CA PHE A 158 -4.35 -1.86 -17.17
C PHE A 158 -3.00 -1.27 -17.65
N PRO A 159 -1.87 -1.78 -17.14
CA PRO A 159 -0.54 -1.25 -17.45
C PRO A 159 -0.12 -1.55 -18.90
N PHE A 160 0.67 -0.66 -19.49
CA PHE A 160 1.15 -0.83 -20.86
C PHE A 160 2.06 -2.04 -21.05
N ASN A 161 2.79 -2.46 -20.02
CA ASN A 161 3.70 -3.59 -20.06
C ASN A 161 3.07 -4.91 -19.58
N GLY A 162 1.80 -4.89 -19.17
CA GLY A 162 1.11 -6.05 -18.58
C GLY A 162 1.27 -6.16 -17.06
N CYS A 163 0.67 -7.19 -16.49
CA CYS A 163 0.78 -7.53 -15.07
C CYS A 163 0.72 -9.05 -14.87
N GLY A 164 1.33 -9.52 -13.78
CA GLY A 164 1.23 -10.90 -13.33
C GLY A 164 0.15 -11.03 -12.26
N ILE A 165 -0.69 -12.05 -12.38
CA ILE A 165 -1.62 -12.46 -11.33
C ILE A 165 -1.09 -13.77 -10.76
N ILE A 166 -0.71 -13.75 -9.49
CA ILE A 166 -0.08 -14.87 -8.81
C ILE A 166 -1.07 -15.45 -7.81
N PHE A 167 -1.45 -16.70 -8.03
CA PHE A 167 -2.36 -17.47 -7.18
C PHE A 167 -1.54 -18.37 -6.27
N TYR A 168 -1.92 -18.45 -5.00
CA TYR A 168 -1.23 -19.21 -3.96
C TYR A 168 -2.15 -20.22 -3.30
N GLU A 169 -1.63 -21.39 -2.98
CA GLU A 169 -2.37 -22.45 -2.29
C GLU A 169 -2.72 -22.06 -0.84
N ASN A 170 -1.85 -21.28 -0.17
CA ASN A 170 -2.03 -20.88 1.23
C ASN A 170 -2.34 -19.38 1.36
N PRO A 171 -2.99 -18.96 2.47
CA PRO A 171 -3.09 -17.56 2.83
C PRO A 171 -1.71 -16.89 2.96
N ASN A 172 -1.69 -15.56 2.91
CA ASN A 172 -0.53 -14.68 3.06
C ASN A 172 0.56 -14.89 2.00
N PHE A 173 0.15 -15.29 0.78
CA PHE A 173 1.04 -15.46 -0.38
C PHE A 173 2.09 -16.56 -0.18
N GLU A 174 1.70 -17.66 0.46
CA GLU A 174 2.59 -18.78 0.78
C GLU A 174 2.24 -20.06 0.01
N GLY A 175 3.18 -21.02 0.03
CA GLY A 175 3.03 -22.33 -0.59
C GLY A 175 3.27 -22.32 -2.10
N ASN A 176 2.79 -23.37 -2.77
CA ASN A 176 2.84 -23.44 -4.23
C ASN A 176 2.15 -22.24 -4.87
N ARG A 177 2.74 -21.73 -5.96
CA ARG A 177 2.20 -20.61 -6.74
C ARG A 177 2.04 -20.87 -8.24
N MET A 178 1.01 -20.27 -8.84
CA MET A 178 0.78 -20.20 -10.29
C MET A 178 0.71 -18.74 -10.70
N THR A 179 1.44 -18.38 -11.75
CA THR A 179 1.36 -17.03 -12.31
C THR A 179 0.67 -17.05 -13.66
N ILE A 180 -0.38 -16.23 -13.80
CA ILE A 180 -1.02 -15.93 -15.06
C ILE A 180 -0.65 -14.52 -15.46
N TYR A 181 0.00 -14.40 -16.61
CA TYR A 181 0.32 -13.11 -17.20
C TYR A 181 -0.79 -12.66 -18.14
N LEU A 182 -1.16 -11.38 -18.02
CA LEU A 182 -1.83 -10.64 -19.09
C LEU A 182 -0.82 -9.66 -19.66
N ASP A 183 -0.48 -9.83 -20.93
CA ASP A 183 0.37 -8.89 -21.67
C ASP A 183 -0.45 -7.73 -22.27
N ASN A 184 0.24 -6.84 -22.98
CA ASN A 184 -0.34 -5.65 -23.60
C ASN A 184 -1.18 -5.89 -24.85
N ARG A 185 -1.27 -7.13 -25.35
CA ARG A 185 -2.16 -7.58 -26.44
C ARG A 185 -3.35 -8.40 -25.94
N GLN A 186 -3.23 -9.03 -24.77
CA GLN A 186 -4.28 -9.86 -24.15
C GLN A 186 -5.27 -9.04 -23.33
N TYR A 187 -6.52 -8.96 -23.80
CA TYR A 187 -7.61 -8.23 -23.13
C TYR A 187 -8.32 -9.04 -22.05
N ARG A 188 -8.29 -10.37 -22.19
CA ARG A 188 -8.84 -11.30 -21.22
C ARG A 188 -8.09 -12.62 -21.24
N ARG A 189 -8.17 -13.36 -20.15
CA ARG A 189 -7.74 -14.74 -20.04
C ARG A 189 -8.78 -15.51 -19.25
N GLU A 190 -9.19 -16.66 -19.75
CA GLU A 190 -10.24 -17.46 -19.12
C GLU A 190 -9.72 -18.89 -18.96
N ILE A 191 -9.93 -19.47 -17.79
CA ILE A 191 -9.62 -20.87 -17.49
C ILE A 191 -10.92 -21.49 -16.96
N ALA A 192 -11.55 -22.31 -17.80
CA ALA A 192 -12.83 -22.94 -17.49
C ALA A 192 -12.69 -24.09 -16.48
N ASN A 193 -11.50 -24.66 -16.34
CA ASN A 193 -11.26 -25.77 -15.42
C ASN A 193 -9.81 -25.74 -14.92
N LEU A 194 -9.64 -25.53 -13.63
CA LEU A 194 -8.33 -25.49 -12.96
C LEU A 194 -7.83 -26.86 -12.51
N HIS A 195 -8.68 -27.90 -12.42
CA HIS A 195 -8.28 -29.24 -11.97
C HIS A 195 -7.23 -29.89 -12.91
N GLY A 196 -7.16 -29.47 -14.18
CA GLY A 196 -6.15 -29.95 -15.14
C GLY A 196 -4.80 -29.24 -15.08
N GLN A 197 -4.63 -28.22 -14.22
CA GLN A 197 -3.35 -27.55 -13.99
C GLN A 197 -2.64 -28.26 -12.82
N GLU A 198 -1.56 -29.01 -13.11
CA GLU A 198 -0.88 -29.99 -12.23
C GLU A 198 -0.40 -29.51 -10.84
N ARG A 199 -0.68 -28.26 -10.41
CA ARG A 199 -0.10 -27.68 -9.19
C ARG A 199 -1.07 -27.20 -8.12
N PHE A 200 -2.37 -27.06 -8.41
CA PHE A 200 -3.28 -26.35 -7.50
C PHE A 200 -4.45 -27.16 -6.98
N GLY A 201 -4.88 -28.21 -7.68
CA GLY A 201 -6.01 -29.03 -7.24
C GLY A 201 -7.20 -28.19 -6.77
N ASP A 202 -7.49 -27.10 -7.51
CA ASP A 202 -8.46 -26.01 -7.23
C ASP A 202 -8.28 -25.17 -5.94
N ILE A 203 -7.25 -25.39 -5.14
CA ILE A 203 -7.02 -24.63 -3.90
C ILE A 203 -6.29 -23.31 -4.20
N ILE A 204 -7.00 -22.19 -4.06
CA ILE A 204 -6.48 -20.82 -4.14
C ILE A 204 -6.92 -20.06 -2.88
N SER A 205 -5.97 -19.78 -1.98
CA SER A 205 -6.24 -19.13 -0.69
C SER A 205 -5.72 -17.70 -0.60
N SER A 206 -4.84 -17.29 -1.51
CA SER A 206 -4.45 -15.88 -1.66
C SER A 206 -4.02 -15.54 -3.09
N ILE A 207 -4.14 -14.26 -3.45
CA ILE A 207 -3.92 -13.76 -4.81
C ILE A 207 -3.13 -12.46 -4.75
N LYS A 208 -2.05 -12.37 -5.54
CA LYS A 208 -1.23 -11.17 -5.68
C LYS A 208 -1.26 -10.63 -7.11
N ILE A 209 -1.41 -9.32 -7.26
CA ILE A 209 -1.38 -8.62 -8.56
C ILE A 209 -0.08 -7.85 -8.64
N ALA A 210 0.90 -8.42 -9.33
CA ALA A 210 2.24 -7.88 -9.44
C ALA A 210 2.40 -6.98 -10.68
N PRO A 211 3.08 -5.83 -10.54
CA PRO A 211 3.44 -5.02 -11.71
C PRO A 211 4.42 -5.77 -12.62
N MET A 212 4.31 -5.52 -13.92
CA MET A 212 5.41 -5.77 -14.86
C MET A 212 5.82 -4.43 -15.44
N GLY A 213 6.73 -3.74 -14.75
CA GLY A 213 7.08 -2.35 -15.06
C GLY A 213 8.58 -2.13 -15.20
N ASN A 214 8.95 -0.92 -15.61
CA ASN A 214 10.30 -0.41 -15.42
C ASN A 214 10.24 0.60 -14.28
N PHE A 215 11.10 0.45 -13.28
CA PHE A 215 11.16 1.33 -12.11
C PHE A 215 12.55 1.94 -12.01
N ASN A 216 12.60 3.26 -11.86
CA ASN A 216 13.84 3.97 -11.61
C ASN A 216 14.04 4.13 -10.10
N ILE A 217 15.18 3.67 -9.60
CA ILE A 217 15.52 3.68 -8.18
C ILE A 217 16.76 4.54 -7.95
N LEU A 218 16.64 5.54 -7.08
CA LEU A 218 17.78 6.28 -6.55
C LEU A 218 18.26 5.59 -5.27
N ILE A 219 19.46 5.02 -5.29
CA ILE A 219 20.12 4.49 -4.09
C ILE A 219 20.94 5.63 -3.49
N VAL A 220 20.64 5.99 -2.24
CA VAL A 220 21.32 7.06 -1.51
C VAL A 220 22.19 6.46 -0.42
N ILE A 221 23.48 6.77 -0.47
CA ILE A 221 24.49 6.30 0.48
C ILE A 221 24.98 7.49 1.32
N GLY A 222 24.83 7.38 2.64
CA GLY A 222 25.45 8.28 3.61
C GLY A 222 26.61 7.63 4.38
N ASP A 223 26.62 6.30 4.50
CA ASP A 223 27.73 5.55 5.11
C ASP A 223 28.27 4.52 4.10
N ASN A 224 29.57 4.59 3.78
CA ASN A 224 30.20 3.67 2.81
C ASN A 224 30.40 2.23 3.33
N SER A 225 30.06 1.94 4.58
CA SER A 225 30.13 0.59 5.16
C SER A 225 29.01 -0.32 4.63
N THR A 226 27.91 0.26 4.16
CA THR A 226 26.79 -0.52 3.58
C THR A 226 27.21 -1.25 2.31
N THR A 227 26.69 -2.46 2.13
CA THR A 227 26.86 -3.23 0.88
C THR A 227 25.56 -3.44 0.10
N GLU A 228 24.48 -2.77 0.52
CA GLU A 228 23.18 -2.79 -0.17
C GLU A 228 23.26 -2.44 -1.67
N PRO A 229 24.02 -1.40 -2.11
CA PRO A 229 24.07 -1.03 -3.53
C PRO A 229 24.52 -2.17 -4.42
N ALA A 230 25.58 -2.90 -4.01
CA ALA A 230 26.10 -4.03 -4.76
C ALA A 230 25.08 -5.18 -4.88
N ILE A 231 24.22 -5.36 -3.87
CA ILE A 231 23.16 -6.37 -3.91
C ILE A 231 22.02 -5.90 -4.82
N LEU A 232 21.54 -4.67 -4.62
CA LEU A 232 20.45 -4.08 -5.41
C LEU A 232 20.78 -4.06 -6.90
N GLU A 233 22.01 -3.70 -7.28
CA GLU A 233 22.46 -3.66 -8.67
C GLU A 233 22.48 -5.05 -9.35
N THR A 234 22.43 -6.15 -8.58
CA THR A 234 22.22 -7.50 -9.14
C THR A 234 20.76 -7.83 -9.42
N LEU A 235 19.82 -7.10 -8.80
CA LEU A 235 18.37 -7.33 -8.87
C LEU A 235 17.76 -6.50 -10.01
N LEU A 236 18.21 -6.76 -11.25
CA LEU A 236 17.79 -6.01 -12.45
C LEU A 236 16.42 -6.42 -12.99
N LEU A 237 16.01 -7.68 -12.75
CA LEU A 237 14.73 -8.24 -13.17
C LEU A 237 14.20 -9.18 -12.08
N VAL A 238 13.14 -8.76 -11.39
CA VAL A 238 12.52 -9.53 -10.31
C VAL A 238 11.01 -9.59 -10.55
N GLU A 239 10.43 -10.79 -10.52
CA GLU A 239 8.99 -11.03 -10.71
C GLU A 239 8.39 -10.29 -11.93
N GLY A 240 9.18 -10.19 -13.02
CA GLY A 240 8.77 -9.53 -14.27
C GLY A 240 8.92 -8.00 -14.30
N SER A 241 9.35 -7.37 -13.20
CA SER A 241 9.66 -5.95 -13.13
C SER A 241 11.15 -5.70 -13.32
N LYS A 242 11.49 -4.68 -14.12
CA LYS A 242 12.85 -4.22 -14.36
C LYS A 242 13.18 -3.04 -13.45
N PHE A 243 14.39 -3.04 -12.90
CA PHE A 243 14.88 -2.00 -12.01
C PHE A 243 16.12 -1.34 -12.61
N ASN A 244 16.06 -0.01 -12.74
CA ASN A 244 17.17 0.81 -13.17
C ASN A 244 17.69 1.58 -11.95
N TYR A 245 18.95 1.36 -11.60
CA TYR A 245 19.55 1.95 -10.41
C TYR A 245 20.40 3.17 -10.78
N THR A 246 20.35 4.20 -9.94
CA THR A 246 21.31 5.30 -9.92
C THR A 246 21.77 5.44 -8.47
N THR A 247 23.07 5.35 -8.25
CA THR A 247 23.66 5.37 -6.91
C THR A 247 24.33 6.72 -6.69
N VAL A 248 24.01 7.38 -5.58
CA VAL A 248 24.64 8.65 -5.16
C VAL A 248 25.16 8.55 -3.74
N LYS A 249 26.27 9.24 -3.48
CA LYS A 249 26.81 9.43 -2.14
C LYS A 249 26.52 10.85 -1.71
N ILE A 250 26.10 11.05 -0.47
CA ILE A 250 25.67 12.38 0.01
C ILE A 250 26.47 12.89 1.22
N ASN A 251 27.20 12.01 1.89
CA ASN A 251 28.09 12.36 2.98
C ASN A 251 29.52 12.52 2.46
N SER A 252 30.09 13.73 2.60
CA SER A 252 31.46 14.03 2.19
C SER A 252 32.48 13.88 3.32
N ASN A 253 32.07 13.63 4.57
CA ASN A 253 32.97 13.55 5.71
C ASN A 253 33.65 12.17 5.81
N PRO A 254 34.95 12.04 5.50
CA PRO A 254 35.64 10.75 5.56
C PRO A 254 35.77 10.19 6.99
N ASP A 255 35.79 11.06 8.01
CA ASP A 255 35.88 10.66 9.41
C ASP A 255 34.56 10.02 9.88
N ASN A 256 33.46 10.36 9.21
CA ASN A 256 32.14 9.81 9.43
C ASN A 256 31.70 8.90 8.26
N LYS A 257 32.64 8.09 7.74
CA LYS A 257 32.39 7.07 6.69
C LYS A 257 31.89 7.60 5.34
N GLY A 258 31.97 8.90 5.08
CA GLY A 258 31.62 9.56 3.83
C GLY A 258 32.68 9.42 2.73
N ASP A 259 32.39 10.00 1.56
CA ASP A 259 33.27 10.04 0.38
C ASP A 259 33.54 11.50 -0.03
N PRO A 260 34.67 12.10 0.37
CA PRO A 260 34.96 13.52 0.12
C PRO A 260 35.14 13.87 -1.36
N TYR A 261 35.34 12.88 -2.23
CA TYR A 261 35.63 13.12 -3.65
C TYR A 261 34.40 12.96 -4.55
N ASN A 262 33.45 12.12 -4.15
CA ASN A 262 32.29 11.77 -4.97
C ASN A 262 30.94 12.14 -4.35
N ALA A 263 30.92 12.61 -3.09
CA ALA A 263 29.67 13.03 -2.48
C ALA A 263 29.09 14.28 -3.13
N VAL A 264 27.77 14.29 -3.31
CA VAL A 264 27.00 15.40 -3.88
C VAL A 264 25.86 15.80 -2.95
N PRO A 265 25.43 17.07 -2.91
CA PRO A 265 24.22 17.46 -2.21
C PRO A 265 23.02 16.70 -2.79
N LEU A 266 22.15 16.13 -1.95
CA LEU A 266 20.98 15.41 -2.45
C LEU A 266 20.02 16.35 -3.20
N SER A 267 19.99 17.63 -2.83
CA SER A 267 19.26 18.69 -3.52
C SER A 267 19.70 18.93 -4.97
N SER A 268 20.88 18.47 -5.37
CA SER A 268 21.37 18.54 -6.76
C SER A 268 20.75 17.48 -7.68
N ILE A 269 20.04 16.48 -7.11
CA ILE A 269 19.43 15.38 -7.85
C ILE A 269 17.97 15.70 -8.14
N GLU A 270 17.56 15.57 -9.42
CA GLU A 270 16.16 15.72 -9.81
C GLU A 270 15.34 14.48 -9.39
N LEU A 271 14.79 14.52 -8.18
CA LEU A 271 14.05 13.37 -7.62
C LEU A 271 12.83 12.93 -8.46
N SER A 272 12.30 13.79 -9.34
CA SER A 272 11.19 13.44 -10.22
C SER A 272 11.55 12.45 -11.34
N GLU A 273 12.85 12.16 -11.54
CA GLU A 273 13.32 11.13 -12.46
C GLU A 273 13.18 9.70 -11.92
N PHE A 274 12.85 9.56 -10.64
CA PHE A 274 12.79 8.29 -9.93
C PHE A 274 11.36 7.92 -9.54
N ASP A 275 11.13 6.62 -9.36
CA ASP A 275 9.91 6.05 -8.80
C ASP A 275 10.08 5.80 -7.29
N ILE A 276 11.29 5.37 -6.92
CA ILE A 276 11.66 4.95 -5.57
C ILE A 276 12.98 5.62 -5.17
N ILE A 277 13.06 6.12 -3.94
CA ILE A 277 14.31 6.49 -3.27
C ILE A 277 14.60 5.44 -2.21
N TRP A 278 15.80 4.90 -2.21
CA TRP A 278 16.27 3.88 -1.27
C TRP A 278 17.42 4.45 -0.45
N PHE A 279 17.12 4.83 0.79
CA PHE A 279 18.14 5.17 1.78
C PHE A 279 18.71 3.88 2.35
N THR A 280 19.99 3.63 2.10
CA THR A 280 20.70 2.50 2.69
C THR A 280 20.85 2.69 4.20
N TRP A 281 21.37 1.68 4.88
CA TRP A 281 21.78 1.79 6.28
C TRP A 281 22.54 3.11 6.56
N ASN A 282 22.05 3.86 7.56
CA ASN A 282 22.59 5.15 8.01
C ASN A 282 22.69 6.26 6.95
N ALA A 283 22.02 6.13 5.81
CA ALA A 283 22.16 7.10 4.73
C ALA A 283 21.64 8.51 5.07
N ILE A 284 20.74 8.64 6.03
CA ILE A 284 20.09 9.90 6.39
C ILE A 284 20.94 10.72 7.38
N GLY A 285 21.74 10.06 8.22
CA GLY A 285 22.54 10.69 9.27
C GLY A 285 22.85 9.75 10.41
N HIS A 286 24.00 9.96 11.04
CA HIS A 286 24.50 9.27 12.24
C HIS A 286 25.71 10.04 12.79
N ASP A 287 26.12 9.68 14.01
CA ASP A 287 27.32 10.17 14.69
C ASP A 287 27.43 11.71 14.73
N GLY A 288 26.29 12.35 15.00
CA GLY A 288 26.17 13.79 15.13
C GLY A 288 26.00 14.56 13.83
N GLU A 289 25.82 13.89 12.70
CA GLU A 289 25.61 14.52 11.41
C GLU A 289 24.29 14.10 10.77
N TYR A 290 23.66 15.05 10.07
CA TYR A 290 22.42 14.85 9.35
C TYR A 290 22.61 15.22 7.88
N PHE A 291 22.63 14.21 7.02
CA PHE A 291 23.14 14.34 5.64
C PHE A 291 22.12 14.85 4.64
N VAL A 292 20.82 14.85 4.98
CA VAL A 292 19.73 15.19 4.06
C VAL A 292 19.08 16.56 4.32
N GLU A 293 19.73 17.41 5.12
CA GLU A 293 19.27 18.77 5.43
C GLU A 293 18.93 19.59 4.18
N ASP A 294 19.76 19.47 3.14
CA ASP A 294 19.60 20.23 1.91
C ASP A 294 18.39 19.79 1.07
N ALA A 295 17.82 18.61 1.34
CA ALA A 295 16.82 17.97 0.49
C ALA A 295 15.50 17.61 1.21
N GLU A 296 15.31 17.98 2.48
CA GLU A 296 14.12 17.62 3.27
C GLU A 296 12.80 17.91 2.54
N ASP A 297 12.64 19.14 2.03
CA ASP A 297 11.44 19.55 1.31
C ASP A 297 11.31 18.88 -0.05
N ALA A 298 12.43 18.59 -0.72
CA ALA A 298 12.43 17.85 -1.98
C ALA A 298 11.92 16.42 -1.76
N ILE A 299 12.37 15.73 -0.71
CA ILE A 299 11.93 14.39 -0.32
C ILE A 299 10.44 14.40 0.03
N LYS A 300 9.98 15.32 0.89
CA LYS A 300 8.56 15.46 1.25
C LYS A 300 7.69 15.73 0.02
N ASN A 301 8.16 16.54 -0.92
CA ASN A 301 7.45 16.83 -2.16
C ASN A 301 7.43 15.64 -3.12
N PHE A 302 8.54 14.90 -3.23
CA PHE A 302 8.63 13.66 -4.01
C PHE A 302 7.57 12.65 -3.56
N VAL A 303 7.52 12.36 -2.26
CA VAL A 303 6.53 11.43 -1.70
C VAL A 303 5.11 11.98 -1.86
N LYS A 304 4.89 13.27 -1.56
CA LYS A 304 3.57 13.90 -1.72
C LYS A 304 3.00 13.76 -3.14
N LYS A 305 3.86 13.81 -4.17
CA LYS A 305 3.48 13.66 -5.59
C LYS A 305 3.29 12.21 -6.03
N GLY A 306 3.66 11.23 -5.20
CA GLY A 306 3.45 9.81 -5.48
C GLY A 306 4.71 8.94 -5.47
N GLY A 307 5.89 9.53 -5.21
CA GLY A 307 7.12 8.76 -5.04
C GLY A 307 7.08 7.87 -3.79
N VAL A 308 7.91 6.83 -3.78
CA VAL A 308 8.04 5.92 -2.63
C VAL A 308 9.44 6.03 -2.05
N VAL A 309 9.54 6.19 -0.73
CA VAL A 309 10.83 6.21 -0.02
C VAL A 309 10.93 4.96 0.83
N TRP A 310 12.08 4.30 0.74
CA TRP A 310 12.52 3.26 1.66
C TRP A 310 13.68 3.77 2.52
N ALA A 311 13.71 3.39 3.80
CA ALA A 311 14.86 3.53 4.67
C ALA A 311 15.19 2.19 5.36
N SER A 312 16.40 1.68 5.13
CA SER A 312 16.84 0.37 5.63
C SER A 312 17.02 0.34 7.14
N ALA A 313 17.79 1.26 7.71
CA ALA A 313 17.85 1.56 9.13
C ALA A 313 18.51 2.94 9.31
N MET A 314 18.39 3.50 10.50
CA MET A 314 18.89 4.82 10.84
C MET A 314 19.30 4.85 12.31
N ASP A 315 20.31 5.64 12.62
CA ASP A 315 20.79 5.86 13.98
C ASP A 315 19.94 6.89 14.74
N ASP A 316 19.93 6.82 16.07
CA ASP A 316 19.23 7.77 16.94
C ASP A 316 20.06 9.03 17.25
N ASN A 317 21.35 9.01 16.92
CA ASN A 317 22.34 10.03 17.31
C ASN A 317 22.68 11.06 16.21
N ASN A 318 21.81 11.29 15.25
CA ASN A 318 22.06 12.15 14.07
C ASN A 318 21.96 13.67 14.31
N ASN A 319 22.25 14.12 15.54
CA ASN A 319 22.14 15.51 15.94
C ASN A 319 23.50 16.12 16.28
N GLU A 320 23.73 17.36 15.85
CA GLU A 320 25.04 18.02 15.99
C GLU A 320 25.52 18.15 17.45
N LYS A 321 24.61 18.08 18.42
CA LYS A 321 24.93 18.22 19.85
C LYS A 321 24.23 17.17 20.71
N PRO A 322 24.96 16.55 21.66
CA PRO A 322 24.38 15.65 22.65
C PRO A 322 23.17 16.28 23.37
N GLY A 323 22.06 15.55 23.42
CA GLY A 323 20.83 15.99 24.09
C GLY A 323 19.88 16.82 23.23
N GLN A 324 20.20 17.07 21.97
CA GLN A 324 19.21 17.54 20.99
C GLN A 324 18.22 16.41 20.64
N PRO A 325 17.01 16.74 20.17
CA PRO A 325 16.10 15.73 19.65
C PRO A 325 16.69 15.10 18.38
N TRP A 326 16.31 13.85 18.12
CA TRP A 326 16.60 13.17 16.86
C TRP A 326 16.04 13.99 15.68
N ARG A 327 16.82 14.11 14.59
CA ARG A 327 16.46 14.94 13.43
C ARG A 327 15.80 14.11 12.33
N GLY A 328 14.55 14.43 12.02
CA GLY A 328 13.71 13.62 11.13
C GLY A 328 12.95 14.41 10.07
N ASP A 329 13.35 15.64 9.75
CA ASP A 329 12.56 16.59 8.96
C ASP A 329 12.36 16.22 7.48
N TRP A 330 13.08 15.20 6.99
CA TRP A 330 12.79 14.51 5.72
C TRP A 330 11.45 13.76 5.72
N LEU A 331 10.92 13.46 6.92
CA LEU A 331 9.55 13.00 7.19
C LEU A 331 8.67 14.20 7.64
N PRO A 332 7.34 14.11 7.48
CA PRO A 332 6.42 15.14 7.97
C PRO A 332 6.20 15.05 9.50
N ILE A 333 7.28 15.02 10.30
CA ILE A 333 7.26 14.75 11.76
C ILE A 333 6.39 15.72 12.56
N ASN A 334 6.26 16.97 12.11
CA ASN A 334 5.39 17.97 12.72
C ASN A 334 3.90 17.61 12.67
N ARG A 335 3.51 16.74 11.72
CA ARG A 335 2.14 16.24 11.58
C ARG A 335 2.02 14.78 12.01
N HIS A 336 3.06 14.01 11.76
CA HIS A 336 3.13 12.59 12.03
C HIS A 336 4.38 12.28 12.85
N PRO A 337 4.34 12.50 14.18
CA PRO A 337 5.52 12.34 15.02
C PRO A 337 6.05 10.90 15.02
N ILE A 338 7.36 10.76 14.86
CA ILE A 338 8.11 9.51 14.93
C ILE A 338 9.55 9.87 15.30
N GLU A 339 10.23 8.97 16.00
CA GLU A 339 11.65 9.08 16.34
C GLU A 339 12.34 7.73 16.18
N VAL A 340 13.67 7.74 16.15
CA VAL A 340 14.50 6.53 16.21
C VAL A 340 15.01 6.36 17.63
N LYS A 341 15.18 5.10 18.06
CA LYS A 341 15.78 4.77 19.35
C LYS A 341 16.83 3.69 19.18
N ASN A 342 17.96 3.91 19.86
CA ASN A 342 19.03 2.93 19.97
C ASN A 342 18.53 1.57 20.47
N SER A 343 18.85 0.51 19.73
CA SER A 343 18.51 -0.85 20.13
C SER A 343 19.40 -1.93 19.53
N ASP A 344 19.61 -2.99 20.31
CA ASP A 344 20.23 -4.22 19.84
C ASP A 344 19.29 -5.08 18.98
N ASP A 345 19.91 -6.05 18.31
CA ASP A 345 19.25 -7.09 17.53
C ASP A 345 18.18 -7.85 18.34
N VAL A 346 17.06 -8.17 17.69
CA VAL A 346 15.91 -8.79 18.32
C VAL A 346 15.12 -9.66 17.36
N ASN A 347 14.46 -10.66 17.92
CA ASN A 347 13.42 -11.39 17.20
C ASN A 347 12.25 -10.49 16.81
N VAL A 348 11.67 -10.78 15.65
CA VAL A 348 10.63 -9.96 15.03
C VAL A 348 9.29 -10.70 15.02
N GLU A 349 8.21 -9.95 15.24
CA GLU A 349 6.84 -10.41 15.14
C GLU A 349 6.12 -9.65 14.00
N VAL A 350 5.62 -10.39 13.01
CA VAL A 350 4.86 -9.82 11.89
C VAL A 350 3.42 -9.52 12.32
N THR A 351 2.97 -8.28 12.11
CA THR A 351 1.58 -7.90 12.39
C THR A 351 0.64 -8.39 11.30
N ASP A 352 -0.67 -8.40 11.56
CA ASP A 352 -1.65 -8.71 10.51
C ASP A 352 -1.58 -7.73 9.33
N SER A 353 -1.28 -6.45 9.59
CA SER A 353 -1.03 -5.48 8.51
C SER A 353 0.18 -5.87 7.67
N GLY A 354 1.26 -6.37 8.30
CA GLY A 354 2.45 -6.86 7.62
C GLY A 354 2.18 -8.08 6.75
N LYS A 355 1.46 -9.08 7.27
CA LYS A 355 1.08 -10.29 6.51
C LYS A 355 0.33 -9.94 5.22
N LYS A 356 -0.58 -8.96 5.29
CA LYS A 356 -1.37 -8.50 4.13
C LYS A 356 -0.54 -7.88 3.01
N THR A 357 0.69 -7.43 3.27
CA THR A 357 1.56 -6.84 2.26
C THR A 357 2.26 -7.88 1.38
N GLY A 358 2.57 -9.06 1.96
CA GLY A 358 3.46 -10.04 1.37
C GLY A 358 4.95 -9.68 1.41
N ILE A 359 5.37 -8.58 2.03
CA ILE A 359 6.79 -8.18 2.10
C ILE A 359 7.67 -9.22 2.81
N PHE A 360 7.07 -10.09 3.64
CA PHE A 360 7.78 -11.15 4.36
C PHE A 360 7.62 -12.55 3.72
N THR A 361 6.82 -12.66 2.66
CA THR A 361 6.45 -13.95 2.05
C THR A 361 6.58 -14.00 0.53
N TRP A 362 6.72 -12.85 -0.16
CA TRP A 362 6.81 -12.78 -1.60
C TRP A 362 7.90 -11.81 -2.11
N PRO A 363 8.73 -12.23 -3.09
CA PRO A 363 8.74 -13.54 -3.76
C PRO A 363 9.23 -14.71 -2.92
N HIS A 364 9.82 -14.44 -1.76
CA HIS A 364 10.40 -15.47 -0.91
C HIS A 364 9.82 -15.43 0.50
N LYS A 365 9.63 -16.61 1.11
CA LYS A 365 9.35 -16.69 2.54
C LYS A 365 10.62 -16.36 3.33
N ILE A 366 10.53 -15.34 4.18
CA ILE A 366 11.66 -14.85 4.97
C ILE A 366 11.54 -15.37 6.41
N ASP A 367 12.62 -15.95 6.92
CA ASP A 367 12.80 -16.10 8.37
C ASP A 367 13.36 -14.79 8.92
N LEU A 368 12.49 -13.95 9.50
CA LEU A 368 12.90 -12.64 10.01
C LEU A 368 13.87 -12.72 11.19
N ASN A 369 13.89 -13.83 11.93
CA ASN A 369 14.85 -13.99 13.04
C ASN A 369 16.23 -14.43 12.56
N SER A 370 16.38 -14.68 11.25
CA SER A 370 17.68 -14.83 10.59
C SER A 370 18.25 -13.50 10.10
N LEU A 371 17.49 -12.40 10.18
CA LEU A 371 18.00 -11.07 9.84
C LEU A 371 18.62 -10.44 11.09
N THR A 372 19.59 -9.56 10.89
CA THR A 372 20.07 -8.68 11.95
C THR A 372 19.30 -7.37 11.90
N THR A 373 18.80 -6.97 13.06
CA THR A 373 18.06 -5.74 13.26
C THR A 373 18.89 -4.67 13.94
N ASP A 374 18.48 -3.43 13.74
CA ASP A 374 19.16 -2.24 14.25
C ASP A 374 18.21 -1.36 15.08
N ASP A 375 18.66 -0.13 15.34
CA ASP A 375 17.87 1.01 15.76
C ASP A 375 16.52 1.09 15.07
N HIS A 376 15.49 1.27 15.89
CA HIS A 376 14.10 1.10 15.48
C HIS A 376 13.27 2.35 15.71
N TRP A 377 12.05 2.31 15.16
CA TRP A 377 11.17 3.46 15.10
C TRP A 377 10.18 3.46 16.27
N ILE A 378 10.02 4.60 16.92
CA ILE A 378 9.01 4.80 17.96
C ILE A 378 8.01 5.85 17.49
N THR A 379 6.73 5.45 17.46
CA THR A 379 5.63 6.37 17.19
C THR A 379 4.37 5.92 17.91
N ARG A 380 3.56 6.90 18.31
CA ARG A 380 2.19 6.69 18.80
C ARG A 380 1.15 7.15 17.79
N ASP A 381 1.57 7.67 16.64
CA ASP A 381 0.65 8.14 15.61
C ASP A 381 0.07 6.95 14.83
N ARG A 382 -1.26 6.88 14.81
CA ARG A 382 -2.04 5.84 14.13
C ARG A 382 -2.03 5.98 12.60
N ALA A 383 -1.48 7.07 12.06
CA ALA A 383 -1.24 7.23 10.63
C ALA A 383 -0.20 6.23 10.11
N TYR A 384 0.73 5.80 10.97
CA TYR A 384 1.69 4.75 10.64
C TYR A 384 1.04 3.37 10.69
N LYS A 385 1.14 2.63 9.59
CA LYS A 385 0.86 1.20 9.57
C LYS A 385 2.11 0.46 10.03
N VAL A 386 2.00 -0.30 11.11
CA VAL A 386 3.10 -1.12 11.61
C VAL A 386 3.05 -2.49 10.94
N PHE A 387 4.10 -2.88 10.22
CA PHE A 387 4.19 -4.17 9.55
C PHE A 387 4.85 -5.24 10.40
N ALA A 388 5.79 -4.84 11.25
CA ALA A 388 6.47 -5.74 12.16
C ALA A 388 6.84 -5.02 13.45
N ARG A 389 6.93 -5.79 14.54
CA ARG A 389 7.27 -5.32 15.88
C ARG A 389 8.42 -6.13 16.44
N ARG A 390 9.19 -5.50 17.32
CA ARG A 390 10.14 -6.20 18.17
C ARG A 390 9.41 -7.14 19.14
N GLN A 391 9.97 -8.31 19.43
CA GLN A 391 9.33 -9.24 20.37
C GLN A 391 9.47 -8.81 21.84
N ASP A 392 10.56 -8.11 22.19
CA ASP A 392 10.93 -7.71 23.55
C ASP A 392 10.03 -6.61 24.15
N ASN A 393 9.75 -5.55 23.37
CA ASN A 393 9.06 -4.35 23.84
C ASN A 393 7.84 -3.95 22.99
N LYS A 394 7.60 -4.67 21.87
CA LYS A 394 6.52 -4.42 20.90
C LYS A 394 6.63 -3.11 20.13
N ASP A 395 7.77 -2.42 20.20
CA ASP A 395 8.00 -1.21 19.41
C ASP A 395 8.07 -1.55 17.91
N PRO A 396 7.63 -0.63 17.03
CA PRO A 396 7.71 -0.84 15.58
C PRO A 396 9.13 -1.04 15.09
N ILE A 397 9.33 -2.10 14.30
CA ILE A 397 10.59 -2.30 13.55
C ILE A 397 10.40 -2.02 12.07
N SER A 398 9.15 -2.05 11.59
CA SER A 398 8.80 -1.69 10.22
C SER A 398 7.49 -0.94 10.20
N VAL A 399 7.51 0.21 9.52
CA VAL A 399 6.33 1.06 9.38
C VAL A 399 6.14 1.53 7.94
N GLN A 400 4.91 1.91 7.63
CA GLN A 400 4.56 2.69 6.45
C GLN A 400 3.76 3.92 6.85
N LEU A 401 4.10 5.05 6.26
CA LEU A 401 3.30 6.27 6.30
C LEU A 401 2.88 6.66 4.89
N ARG A 402 1.58 6.91 4.68
CA ARG A 402 1.11 7.58 3.47
C ARG A 402 1.30 9.08 3.59
N TRP A 403 1.91 9.71 2.59
CA TRP A 403 2.06 11.16 2.53
C TRP A 403 1.70 11.68 1.14
N GLY A 404 0.63 12.47 1.05
CA GLY A 404 0.00 12.78 -0.23
C GLY A 404 -0.38 11.50 -0.97
N ASP A 405 0.11 11.37 -2.20
CA ASP A 405 -0.15 10.19 -3.01
C ASP A 405 0.85 9.05 -2.81
N GLY A 406 2.03 9.32 -2.22
CA GLY A 406 3.11 8.35 -2.08
C GLY A 406 3.24 7.78 -0.67
N TYR A 407 4.35 7.08 -0.45
CA TYR A 407 4.60 6.35 0.80
C TYR A 407 6.04 6.49 1.28
N TYR A 408 6.19 6.62 2.60
CA TYR A 408 7.41 6.26 3.31
C TYR A 408 7.26 4.84 3.83
N VAL A 409 8.30 4.03 3.71
CA VAL A 409 8.38 2.66 4.21
C VAL A 409 9.73 2.48 4.88
N THR A 410 9.76 1.84 6.04
CA THR A 410 11.01 1.58 6.74
C THR A 410 11.04 0.16 7.29
N PHE A 411 12.25 -0.32 7.53
CA PHE A 411 12.55 -1.44 8.43
C PHE A 411 13.73 -1.00 9.32
N ALA A 412 14.14 -1.80 10.30
CA ALA A 412 15.40 -1.62 11.02
C ALA A 412 16.37 -2.73 10.60
N MET A 413 16.75 -2.72 9.33
CA MET A 413 17.57 -3.74 8.68
C MET A 413 19.03 -3.32 8.79
N ASP A 414 19.80 -4.04 9.61
CA ASP A 414 21.23 -3.79 9.74
C ASP A 414 21.97 -4.41 8.55
N THR A 415 22.63 -3.57 7.75
CA THR A 415 23.44 -3.98 6.60
C THR A 415 24.85 -3.41 6.65
N ARG A 416 25.33 -3.05 7.85
CA ARG A 416 26.62 -2.37 8.05
C ARG A 416 27.85 -3.18 7.64
N ASP A 417 27.67 -4.48 7.37
CA ASP A 417 28.71 -5.35 6.86
C ASP A 417 28.17 -6.35 5.81
N ALA A 418 29.09 -6.99 5.10
CA ALA A 418 28.79 -7.90 4.00
C ALA A 418 28.01 -9.16 4.44
N ILE A 419 28.22 -9.66 5.66
CA ILE A 419 27.54 -10.86 6.15
C ILE A 419 26.06 -10.52 6.38
N LYS A 420 25.78 -9.44 7.13
CA LYS A 420 24.41 -9.00 7.43
C LYS A 420 23.65 -8.61 6.16
N SER A 421 24.32 -7.93 5.24
CA SER A 421 23.75 -7.58 3.93
C SER A 421 23.40 -8.82 3.11
N GLN A 422 24.28 -9.83 3.10
CA GLN A 422 24.06 -11.08 2.38
C GLN A 422 22.90 -11.89 2.96
N MET A 423 22.72 -11.89 4.29
CA MET A 423 21.55 -12.48 4.97
C MET A 423 20.26 -11.74 4.59
N SER A 424 20.34 -10.42 4.38
CA SER A 424 19.22 -9.57 4.00
C SER A 424 18.89 -9.58 2.50
N LYS A 425 19.71 -10.21 1.64
CA LYS A 425 19.53 -10.21 0.17
C LYS A 425 18.12 -10.59 -0.26
N THR A 426 17.63 -11.71 0.25
CA THR A 426 16.30 -12.24 -0.11
C THR A 426 15.19 -11.31 0.39
N PHE A 427 15.39 -10.68 1.54
CA PHE A 427 14.44 -9.69 2.06
C PHE A 427 14.45 -8.41 1.22
N MET A 428 15.61 -7.92 0.77
CA MET A 428 15.72 -6.79 -0.16
C MET A 428 14.96 -7.04 -1.47
N GLU A 429 15.00 -8.27 -1.99
CA GLU A 429 14.20 -8.66 -3.15
C GLU A 429 12.69 -8.53 -2.91
N ASN A 430 12.20 -9.01 -1.76
CA ASN A 430 10.80 -8.81 -1.36
C ASN A 430 10.43 -7.33 -1.18
N ILE A 431 11.31 -6.55 -0.55
CA ILE A 431 11.13 -5.11 -0.36
C ILE A 431 11.01 -4.44 -1.74
N LEU A 432 11.91 -4.71 -2.69
CA LEU A 432 11.84 -4.15 -4.04
C LEU A 432 10.50 -4.44 -4.71
N CYS A 433 10.04 -5.69 -4.64
CA CYS A 433 8.75 -6.09 -5.18
C CYS A 433 7.58 -5.35 -4.51
N TYR A 434 7.64 -5.15 -3.18
CA TYR A 434 6.65 -4.37 -2.45
C TYR A 434 6.65 -2.89 -2.84
N LEU A 435 7.81 -2.24 -2.87
CA LEU A 435 7.98 -0.83 -3.24
C LEU A 435 7.56 -0.59 -4.69
N ALA A 436 7.90 -1.50 -5.61
CA ALA A 436 7.43 -1.46 -7.00
C ALA A 436 5.90 -1.50 -7.07
N SER A 437 5.24 -2.31 -6.22
CA SER A 437 3.78 -2.44 -6.20
C SER A 437 3.10 -1.15 -5.69
N LEU A 438 3.74 -0.44 -4.77
CA LEU A 438 3.30 0.90 -4.33
C LEU A 438 3.55 1.93 -5.44
N ALA A 439 4.78 2.03 -5.93
CA ALA A 439 5.18 3.00 -6.95
C ALA A 439 4.36 2.85 -8.22
N TRP A 440 4.02 1.63 -8.61
CA TRP A 440 3.14 1.37 -9.74
C TRP A 440 1.79 2.07 -9.61
N GLN A 441 1.23 2.13 -8.40
CA GLN A 441 -0.05 2.79 -8.10
C GLN A 441 0.07 4.30 -7.96
N THR A 442 1.22 4.80 -7.49
CA THR A 442 1.33 6.16 -6.99
C THR A 442 2.22 7.07 -7.81
N SER A 443 3.27 6.52 -8.44
CA SER A 443 4.29 7.29 -9.16
C SER A 443 3.69 7.97 -10.39
N PRO A 444 3.97 9.27 -10.60
CA PRO A 444 3.58 9.99 -11.83
C PRO A 444 4.20 9.40 -13.10
N ARG A 445 5.33 8.68 -12.99
CA ARG A 445 6.02 8.05 -14.12
C ARG A 445 5.33 6.78 -14.59
N GLN A 446 4.50 6.18 -13.73
CA GLN A 446 3.87 4.90 -14.02
C GLN A 446 2.56 5.08 -14.82
N PRO A 447 2.21 4.14 -15.71
CA PRO A 447 1.11 4.28 -16.66
C PRO A 447 -0.27 4.51 -16.01
N LEU A 448 -0.43 4.10 -14.75
CA LEU A 448 -1.69 4.19 -14.02
C LEU A 448 -2.11 5.63 -13.74
N LYS A 449 -1.14 6.53 -13.53
CA LYS A 449 -1.39 7.96 -13.27
C LYS A 449 -1.26 8.84 -14.51
N SER A 450 -0.36 8.51 -15.43
CA SER A 450 -0.06 9.38 -16.59
C SER A 450 -1.23 9.54 -17.57
N ARG A 451 -2.26 8.68 -17.50
CA ARG A 451 -3.45 8.75 -18.35
C ARG A 451 -4.53 9.76 -17.90
N TYR A 452 -4.47 10.28 -16.68
CA TYR A 452 -5.51 11.17 -16.14
C TYR A 452 -5.20 12.67 -16.25
N ASN A 453 -4.01 13.03 -16.74
CA ASN A 453 -3.57 14.43 -16.89
C ASN A 453 -3.56 14.91 -18.36
N ARG A 454 -4.42 14.36 -19.23
CA ARG A 454 -4.64 14.88 -20.59
C ARG A 454 -6.08 15.25 -20.83
#